data_AF-A0A8D2D615-F1
#
_entry.id   AF-A0A8D2D615-F1
#
_cell.length_a   1.000
_cell.length_b   1.000
_cell.length_c   1.000
_cell.angle_alpha   90.00
_cell.angle_beta   90.00
_cell.angle_gamma   90.00
#
_symmetry.space_group_name_H-M   'P 1'
#
loop_
_entity.id
_entity.type
_entity.pdbx_description
1 polymer ?
#
loop_
_entity_poly.entity_id
_entity_poly.type
_entity_poly.pdbx_seq_one_letter_code
_entity_poly.pdbx_strand_id
1 'polypeptide(L)'
;MAPRRLLLVGEGNFSFAAALSETLDSNASLTATCIQHPAELARDPVAQKNLQRLRERGTEVRFGVDCTQLANAFEPHDRKFDRIYFNFPHCGRKAGVAKNRKLLAKFFQSCVDVLAEEGEVHVALCRGQGGTPADKPQREWHNSWQVVAMAALGGLILSDVLPFSCEAVPGYKCTGYRSQDKSFHTEGALNHIFTRSLPFEGSQPRVFRIKLGGQWFSFSEPKALAGKLNRGFLEASSCHPIQILNEKFIVELGTTFPFKRLKCSFPLLPLEGSSVLPSWNCDMLSSFWINLHEDNSDSESLNGETIQEMEDFLVSFSELSLHKSPRRDGKEVHEGISGQAKVWLRSSLLVHVQAIIQAPDFLPGSLYILSGPVFQKCHILPFTMPAFHETLLILGFNQSLKDNCLPSLLNNLTGILDSLLTQTLSDGSTLSSSVEFVPQPNRNDYMIHVKSHNFVPDCAKDLIIGSVITSVTSIAHKDQCFVLVSINLDLLAMIVWGISDWRILWTFDNRFPKKFLPGEIEPFKSYSLYPPCYVHDISFWLDEEKGFDELEFHTVARAVSQDTIISIKFLGRFQHPKTEQVSLCYRLTYQTCDKALTRQQVASMQSQFRKEIQQQLHVIPR
;
A
#
# COMPACT_ATOMS: atom_id res chain seq x y z
N MET A 1 -4.78 21.94 -26.03
CA MET A 1 -4.99 21.53 -24.62
C MET A 1 -5.90 22.56 -23.98
N ALA A 2 -6.79 22.16 -23.07
CA ALA A 2 -7.60 23.13 -22.32
C ALA A 2 -6.69 23.99 -21.42
N PRO A 3 -7.04 25.27 -21.18
CA PRO A 3 -6.21 26.14 -20.36
C PRO A 3 -6.21 25.67 -18.91
N ARG A 4 -5.07 25.79 -18.23
CA ARG A 4 -4.94 25.43 -16.80
C ARG A 4 -5.73 26.42 -15.95
N ARG A 5 -6.66 25.94 -15.12
CA ARG A 5 -7.58 26.78 -14.33
C ARG A 5 -7.10 26.90 -12.89
N LEU A 6 -6.87 28.14 -12.45
CA LEU A 6 -6.41 28.47 -11.11
C LEU A 6 -7.49 29.22 -10.34
N LEU A 7 -7.75 28.82 -9.11
CA LEU A 7 -8.66 29.47 -8.18
C LEU A 7 -7.90 29.99 -6.96
N LEU A 8 -8.02 31.29 -6.67
CA LEU A 8 -7.51 31.88 -5.43
C LEU A 8 -8.68 32.17 -4.50
N VAL A 9 -8.61 31.70 -3.26
CA VAL A 9 -9.66 31.89 -2.27
C VAL A 9 -9.21 32.74 -1.09
N GLY A 10 -10.13 33.55 -0.58
CA GLY A 10 -9.88 34.38 0.59
C GLY A 10 -8.88 35.51 0.34
N GLU A 11 -8.80 36.03 -0.89
CA GLU A 11 -7.99 37.20 -1.20
C GLU A 11 -8.43 38.39 -0.33
N GLY A 12 -7.46 39.04 0.32
CA GLY A 12 -7.73 40.26 1.08
C GLY A 12 -7.72 41.49 0.17
N ASN A 13 -6.53 41.95 -0.19
CA ASN A 13 -6.30 43.11 -1.05
C ASN A 13 -5.99 42.75 -2.52
N PHE A 14 -6.19 41.48 -2.91
CA PHE A 14 -5.94 40.97 -4.26
C PHE A 14 -4.49 41.10 -4.77
N SER A 15 -3.53 41.39 -3.89
CA SER A 15 -2.13 41.61 -4.32
C SER A 15 -1.46 40.33 -4.84
N PHE A 16 -1.83 39.16 -4.29
CA PHE A 16 -1.31 37.88 -4.77
C PHE A 16 -1.87 37.56 -6.14
N ALA A 17 -3.19 37.67 -6.32
CA ALA A 17 -3.84 37.49 -7.60
C ALA A 17 -3.25 38.41 -8.68
N ALA A 18 -3.10 39.70 -8.38
CA ALA A 18 -2.58 40.67 -9.34
C ALA A 18 -1.14 40.34 -9.74
N ALA A 19 -0.27 40.01 -8.78
CA ALA A 19 1.12 39.63 -9.07
C ALA A 19 1.20 38.33 -9.88
N LEU A 20 0.40 37.30 -9.53
CA LEU A 20 0.38 36.04 -10.25
C LEU A 20 -0.13 36.22 -11.69
N SER A 21 -1.14 37.08 -11.91
CA SER A 21 -1.68 37.38 -13.24
C SER A 21 -0.66 38.01 -14.20
N GLU A 22 0.45 38.55 -13.68
CA GLU A 22 1.53 39.14 -14.48
C GLU A 22 2.52 38.10 -15.00
N THR A 23 2.67 36.99 -14.29
CA THR A 23 3.61 35.91 -14.61
C THR A 23 2.94 34.66 -15.16
N LEU A 24 1.59 34.64 -15.18
CA LEU A 24 0.79 33.54 -15.70
C LEU A 24 0.96 33.37 -17.22
N ASP A 25 1.17 32.13 -17.63
CA ASP A 25 1.22 31.74 -19.04
C ASP A 25 -0.10 32.08 -19.76
N SER A 26 -0.02 32.36 -21.06
CA SER A 26 -1.19 32.65 -21.90
C SER A 26 -2.21 31.50 -21.98
N ASN A 27 -1.80 30.28 -21.63
CA ASN A 27 -2.63 29.08 -21.60
C ASN A 27 -3.21 28.78 -20.19
N ALA A 28 -3.24 29.75 -19.28
CA ALA A 28 -3.82 29.58 -17.95
C ALA A 28 -4.88 30.66 -17.66
N SER A 29 -5.96 30.26 -16.99
CA SER A 29 -7.03 31.16 -16.56
C SER A 29 -7.02 31.28 -15.04
N LEU A 30 -7.09 32.51 -14.54
CA LEU A 30 -7.12 32.81 -13.12
C LEU A 30 -8.50 33.31 -12.70
N THR A 31 -9.02 32.77 -11.60
CA THR A 31 -10.20 33.28 -10.90
C THR A 31 -9.81 33.63 -9.47
N ALA A 32 -9.99 34.89 -9.09
CA ALA A 32 -9.67 35.39 -7.75
C ALA A 32 -10.94 35.66 -6.95
N THR A 33 -10.99 35.21 -5.70
CA THR A 33 -12.22 35.30 -4.88
C THR A 33 -11.95 35.81 -3.48
N CYS A 34 -12.93 36.55 -2.94
CA CYS A 34 -12.92 37.01 -1.55
C CYS A 34 -14.31 36.90 -0.91
N ILE A 35 -14.36 36.89 0.42
CA ILE A 35 -15.60 36.84 1.19
C ILE A 35 -16.27 38.23 1.28
N GLN A 36 -15.49 39.31 1.20
CA GLN A 36 -15.97 40.68 1.35
C GLN A 36 -16.78 41.12 0.13
N HIS A 37 -17.77 41.99 0.35
CA HIS A 37 -18.48 42.63 -0.75
C HIS A 37 -17.72 43.85 -1.29
N PRO A 38 -17.97 44.27 -2.56
CA PRO A 38 -17.27 45.40 -3.17
C PRO A 38 -17.28 46.70 -2.35
N ALA A 39 -18.37 46.96 -1.63
CA ALA A 39 -18.52 48.15 -0.78
C ALA A 39 -17.52 48.20 0.39
N GLU A 40 -17.11 47.05 0.91
CA GLU A 40 -16.12 46.97 2.00
C GLU A 40 -14.70 47.22 1.48
N LEU A 41 -14.39 46.72 0.28
CA LEU A 41 -13.09 46.88 -0.38
C LEU A 41 -12.91 48.25 -1.03
N ALA A 42 -13.99 49.01 -1.25
CA ALA A 42 -13.92 50.38 -1.77
C ALA A 42 -13.09 51.32 -0.88
N ARG A 43 -12.93 50.97 0.40
CA ARG A 43 -12.17 51.75 1.38
C ARG A 43 -10.66 51.46 1.38
N ASP A 44 -10.23 50.38 0.71
CA ASP A 44 -8.83 49.99 0.61
C ASP A 44 -8.25 50.41 -0.76
N PRO A 45 -7.40 51.46 -0.81
CA PRO A 45 -6.83 51.94 -2.07
C PRO A 45 -5.89 50.92 -2.73
N VAL A 46 -5.26 50.04 -1.95
CA VAL A 46 -4.39 48.97 -2.47
C VAL A 46 -5.25 47.92 -3.17
N ALA A 47 -6.36 47.52 -2.54
CA ALA A 47 -7.30 46.59 -3.14
C ALA A 47 -7.88 47.14 -4.46
N GLN A 48 -8.29 48.41 -4.50
CA GLN A 48 -8.81 49.03 -5.72
C GLN A 48 -7.79 49.01 -6.87
N LYS A 49 -6.53 49.35 -6.58
CA LYS A 49 -5.45 49.31 -7.59
C LYS A 49 -5.24 47.90 -8.13
N ASN A 50 -5.25 46.88 -7.27
CA ASN A 50 -5.06 45.49 -7.71
C ASN A 50 -6.27 44.96 -8.48
N LEU A 51 -7.49 45.32 -8.08
CA LEU A 51 -8.71 44.97 -8.82
C LEU A 51 -8.71 45.58 -10.23
N GLN A 52 -8.22 46.82 -10.39
CA GLN A 52 -8.04 47.41 -11.71
C GLN A 52 -7.06 46.63 -12.57
N ARG A 53 -5.87 46.29 -12.03
CA ARG A 53 -4.86 45.48 -12.73
C ARG A 53 -5.42 44.13 -13.19
N LEU A 54 -6.22 43.48 -12.34
CA LEU A 54 -6.87 42.21 -12.67
C LEU A 54 -7.89 42.35 -13.80
N ARG A 55 -8.70 43.42 -13.78
CA ARG A 55 -9.68 43.70 -14.85
C ARG A 55 -9.01 43.98 -16.19
N GLU A 56 -7.93 44.76 -16.20
CA GLU A 56 -7.16 45.07 -17.41
C GLU A 56 -6.58 43.80 -18.07
N ARG A 57 -6.30 42.77 -17.27
CA ARG A 57 -5.83 41.45 -17.76
C ARG A 57 -6.96 40.45 -18.02
N GLY A 58 -8.22 40.85 -17.89
CA GLY A 58 -9.37 39.95 -18.07
C GLY A 58 -9.44 38.83 -17.03
N THR A 59 -8.81 38.99 -15.85
CA THR A 59 -8.91 38.02 -14.76
C THR A 59 -10.29 38.07 -14.13
N GLU A 60 -10.87 36.91 -13.89
CA GLU A 60 -12.18 36.81 -13.28
C GLU A 60 -12.09 37.09 -11.77
N VAL A 61 -12.93 38.00 -11.26
CA VAL A 61 -12.99 38.32 -9.83
C VAL A 61 -14.41 38.09 -9.31
N ARG A 62 -14.56 37.26 -8.27
CA ARG A 62 -15.85 37.01 -7.61
C ARG A 62 -15.82 37.45 -6.14
N PHE A 63 -16.84 38.16 -5.71
CA PHE A 63 -17.01 38.67 -4.34
C PHE A 63 -18.06 37.86 -3.58
N GLY A 64 -18.01 37.87 -2.25
CA GLY A 64 -18.98 37.13 -1.42
C GLY A 64 -18.81 35.61 -1.46
N VAL A 65 -17.65 35.12 -1.88
CA VAL A 65 -17.38 33.68 -2.01
C VAL A 65 -16.91 33.13 -0.66
N ASP A 66 -17.73 32.24 -0.08
CA ASP A 66 -17.36 31.45 1.09
C ASP A 66 -16.56 30.22 0.65
N CYS A 67 -15.27 30.19 1.01
CA CYS A 67 -14.38 29.09 0.66
C CYS A 67 -14.75 27.76 1.35
N THR A 68 -15.69 27.77 2.30
CA THR A 68 -16.26 26.56 2.89
C THR A 68 -17.46 26.01 2.10
N GLN A 69 -17.86 26.68 1.01
CA GLN A 69 -19.03 26.37 0.19
C GLN A 69 -18.80 26.72 -1.31
N LEU A 70 -17.62 26.42 -1.85
CA LEU A 70 -17.19 26.71 -3.23
C LEU A 70 -18.15 26.20 -4.30
N ALA A 71 -18.80 25.05 -4.10
CA ALA A 71 -19.78 24.53 -5.06
C ALA A 71 -20.94 25.52 -5.31
N ASN A 72 -21.31 26.33 -4.32
CA ASN A 72 -22.37 27.34 -4.46
C ASN A 72 -21.91 28.56 -5.28
N ALA A 73 -20.59 28.77 -5.37
CA ALA A 73 -20.01 29.91 -6.06
C ALA A 73 -19.74 29.64 -7.55
N PHE A 74 -19.77 28.38 -7.99
CA PHE A 74 -19.41 27.98 -9.36
C PHE A 74 -20.44 27.03 -9.96
N GLU A 75 -20.79 27.24 -11.23
CA GLU A 75 -21.65 26.33 -11.98
C GLU A 75 -20.93 24.99 -12.24
N PRO A 76 -21.65 23.86 -12.37
CA PRO A 76 -21.02 22.54 -12.51
C PRO A 76 -19.96 22.41 -13.62
N HIS A 77 -20.14 23.11 -14.74
CA HIS A 77 -19.18 23.12 -15.86
C HIS A 77 -17.89 23.92 -15.54
N ASP A 78 -17.92 24.77 -14.53
CA ASP A 78 -16.80 25.60 -14.08
C ASP A 78 -15.98 24.99 -12.94
N ARG A 79 -16.43 23.88 -12.37
CA ARG A 79 -15.88 23.23 -11.16
C ARG A 79 -14.65 22.35 -11.41
N LYS A 80 -13.83 22.64 -12.42
CA LYS A 80 -12.64 21.82 -12.75
C LYS A 80 -11.38 22.66 -12.63
N PHE A 81 -11.06 23.09 -11.42
CA PHE A 81 -9.82 23.83 -11.16
C PHE A 81 -8.63 22.88 -11.02
N ASP A 82 -7.57 23.13 -11.78
CA ASP A 82 -6.32 22.38 -11.69
C ASP A 82 -5.52 22.77 -10.45
N ARG A 83 -5.70 24.01 -9.96
CA ARG A 83 -5.08 24.48 -8.71
C ARG A 83 -6.01 25.38 -7.92
N ILE A 84 -6.09 25.14 -6.62
CA ILE A 84 -6.82 25.99 -5.66
C ILE A 84 -5.83 26.49 -4.60
N TYR A 85 -5.74 27.79 -4.38
CA TYR A 85 -4.82 28.38 -3.39
C TYR A 85 -5.58 29.04 -2.25
N PHE A 86 -5.17 28.75 -1.02
CA PHE A 86 -5.61 29.47 0.18
C PHE A 86 -4.39 29.91 1.00
N ASN A 87 -3.97 31.15 0.80
CA ASN A 87 -2.78 31.69 1.46
C ASN A 87 -3.13 32.32 2.81
N PHE A 88 -2.46 31.88 3.88
CA PHE A 88 -2.61 32.41 5.24
C PHE A 88 -4.08 32.48 5.72
N PRO A 89 -4.82 31.35 5.67
CA PRO A 89 -6.22 31.29 6.05
C PRO A 89 -6.49 31.84 7.45
N HIS A 90 -7.55 32.61 7.62
CA HIS A 90 -7.93 33.18 8.91
C HIS A 90 -9.46 33.30 9.06
N CYS A 91 -9.97 33.13 10.27
CA CYS A 91 -11.42 33.16 10.57
C CYS A 91 -11.97 34.57 10.90
N GLY A 92 -11.21 35.63 10.61
CA GLY A 92 -11.46 36.98 11.12
C GLY A 92 -11.14 37.14 12.62
N ARG A 93 -10.44 38.22 12.99
CA ARG A 93 -9.95 38.50 14.37
C ARG A 93 -9.03 37.40 14.93
N LYS A 94 -8.78 37.39 16.26
CA LYS A 94 -8.00 36.36 16.96
C LYS A 94 -8.85 35.10 17.13
N ALA A 95 -8.57 34.07 16.35
CA ALA A 95 -9.26 32.77 16.41
C ALA A 95 -8.38 31.70 17.11
N GLY A 96 -9.02 30.89 17.95
CA GLY A 96 -8.37 29.74 18.58
C GLY A 96 -8.15 28.60 17.59
N VAL A 97 -7.22 27.70 17.92
CA VAL A 97 -6.81 26.57 17.07
C VAL A 97 -8.00 25.73 16.58
N ALA A 98 -9.00 25.49 17.43
CA ALA A 98 -10.21 24.74 17.06
C ALA A 98 -11.01 25.38 15.92
N LYS A 99 -11.10 26.73 15.87
CA LYS A 99 -11.79 27.44 14.78
C LYS A 99 -11.00 27.35 13.48
N ASN A 100 -9.67 27.48 13.54
CA ASN A 100 -8.82 27.37 12.36
C ASN A 100 -8.84 25.96 11.77
N ARG A 101 -8.84 24.92 12.62
CA ARG A 101 -9.07 23.53 12.22
C ARG A 101 -10.42 23.36 11.50
N LYS A 102 -11.49 23.91 12.08
CA LYS A 102 -12.83 23.86 11.47
C LYS A 102 -12.89 24.57 10.11
N LEU A 103 -12.21 25.72 9.96
CA LEU A 103 -12.10 26.43 8.69
C LEU A 103 -11.40 25.56 7.64
N LEU A 104 -10.21 25.02 7.97
CA LEU A 104 -9.46 24.16 7.05
C LEU A 104 -10.25 22.91 6.67
N ALA A 105 -10.84 22.22 7.64
CA ALA A 105 -11.63 21.01 7.39
C ALA A 105 -12.75 21.28 6.36
N LYS A 106 -13.54 22.33 6.59
CA LYS A 106 -14.62 22.69 5.67
C LYS A 106 -14.12 23.18 4.32
N PHE A 107 -13.02 23.93 4.29
CA PHE A 107 -12.38 24.37 3.05
C PHE A 107 -11.96 23.17 2.20
N PHE A 108 -11.21 22.21 2.78
CA PHE A 108 -10.77 21.02 2.04
C PHE A 108 -11.93 20.17 1.55
N GLN A 109 -12.98 19.98 2.37
CA GLN A 109 -14.21 19.32 1.95
C GLN A 109 -14.83 20.03 0.74
N SER A 110 -14.89 21.36 0.78
CA SER A 110 -15.46 22.15 -0.30
C SER A 110 -14.60 22.18 -1.57
N CYS A 111 -13.27 22.03 -1.46
CA CYS A 111 -12.38 21.99 -2.62
C CYS A 111 -12.68 20.80 -3.53
N VAL A 112 -13.00 19.64 -2.94
CA VAL A 112 -13.22 18.39 -3.67
C VAL A 112 -14.39 18.47 -4.64
N ASP A 113 -15.36 19.35 -4.41
CA ASP A 113 -16.48 19.57 -5.33
C ASP A 113 -16.11 20.38 -6.57
N VAL A 114 -14.98 21.10 -6.53
CA VAL A 114 -14.54 22.04 -7.59
C VAL A 114 -13.13 21.78 -8.12
N LEU A 115 -12.45 20.76 -7.60
CA LEU A 115 -11.10 20.39 -8.00
C LEU A 115 -11.15 19.41 -9.18
N ALA A 116 -10.26 19.58 -10.15
CA ALA A 116 -10.03 18.59 -11.20
C ALA A 116 -9.55 17.24 -10.61
N GLU A 117 -9.58 16.18 -11.41
CA GLU A 117 -9.16 14.83 -10.98
C GLU A 117 -7.68 14.82 -10.53
N GLU A 118 -6.80 15.41 -11.33
CA GLU A 118 -5.37 15.57 -11.02
C GLU A 118 -5.05 16.97 -10.44
N GLY A 119 -6.06 17.62 -9.85
CA GLY A 119 -5.92 18.97 -9.32
C GLY A 119 -5.15 19.02 -8.00
N GLU A 120 -4.55 20.18 -7.71
CA GLU A 120 -3.77 20.45 -6.50
C GLU A 120 -4.44 21.52 -5.63
N VAL A 121 -4.45 21.32 -4.31
CA VAL A 121 -4.85 22.35 -3.34
C VAL A 121 -3.61 22.82 -2.59
N HIS A 122 -3.32 24.11 -2.68
CA HIS A 122 -2.16 24.75 -2.07
C HIS A 122 -2.60 25.57 -0.85
N VAL A 123 -2.03 25.29 0.32
CA VAL A 123 -2.30 26.03 1.55
C VAL A 123 -1.01 26.54 2.16
N ALA A 124 -0.83 27.86 2.16
CA ALA A 124 0.30 28.51 2.80
C ALA A 124 0.00 28.79 4.28
N LEU A 125 0.85 28.31 5.18
CA LEU A 125 0.72 28.47 6.63
C LEU A 125 2.00 29.07 7.22
N CYS A 126 1.84 29.89 8.27
CA CYS A 126 2.98 30.43 9.00
C CYS A 126 3.74 29.31 9.72
N ARG A 127 5.01 29.56 10.02
CA ARG A 127 5.93 28.70 10.77
C ARG A 127 5.27 27.95 11.94
N GLY A 128 5.24 26.62 11.86
CA GLY A 128 4.74 25.74 12.90
C GLY A 128 3.22 25.58 12.94
N GLN A 129 2.45 26.30 12.11
CA GLN A 129 0.99 26.17 12.12
C GLN A 129 0.52 24.84 11.53
N GLY A 130 1.19 24.33 10.48
CA GLY A 130 0.81 23.06 9.84
C GLY A 130 0.82 21.89 10.82
N GLY A 131 1.84 21.85 11.68
CA GLY A 131 2.07 20.76 12.64
C GLY A 131 2.71 19.53 12.00
N THR A 132 3.33 19.70 10.84
CA THR A 132 4.01 18.61 10.12
C THR A 132 5.48 18.53 10.55
N PRO A 133 6.16 17.40 10.34
CA PRO A 133 7.62 17.31 10.53
C PRO A 133 8.44 18.28 9.67
N ALA A 134 7.88 18.86 8.61
CA ALA A 134 8.53 19.89 7.81
C ALA A 134 8.59 21.25 8.54
N ASP A 135 7.70 21.49 9.52
CA ASP A 135 7.72 22.70 10.33
C ASP A 135 8.95 22.76 11.25
N LYS A 136 9.60 23.92 11.33
CA LYS A 136 10.76 24.15 12.21
C LYS A 136 10.51 25.37 13.09
N PRO A 137 10.22 25.26 14.40
CA PRO A 137 10.03 24.02 15.14
C PRO A 137 8.70 23.36 14.82
N GLN A 138 8.66 22.03 14.92
CA GLN A 138 7.42 21.28 14.91
C GLN A 138 6.67 21.56 16.21
N ARG A 139 5.42 22.03 16.12
CA ARG A 139 4.57 22.24 17.30
C ARG A 139 3.94 20.94 17.75
N GLU A 140 3.67 20.85 19.05
CA GLU A 140 2.85 19.78 19.63
C GLU A 140 1.54 19.58 18.85
N TRP A 141 1.19 18.32 18.60
CA TRP A 141 0.05 17.96 17.73
C TRP A 141 -1.25 18.65 18.14
N HIS A 142 -1.54 18.71 19.45
CA HIS A 142 -2.77 19.33 19.96
C HIS A 142 -2.74 20.86 19.90
N ASN A 143 -1.59 21.49 19.68
CA ASN A 143 -1.41 22.95 19.58
C ASN A 143 -1.17 23.44 18.14
N SER A 144 -1.12 22.53 17.15
CA SER A 144 -1.01 22.86 15.72
C SER A 144 -2.37 22.90 15.01
N TRP A 145 -2.40 23.28 13.75
CA TRP A 145 -3.63 23.28 12.94
C TRP A 145 -3.92 21.91 12.32
N GLN A 146 -3.04 20.92 12.52
CA GLN A 146 -3.22 19.54 12.07
C GLN A 146 -3.62 19.47 10.59
N VAL A 147 -2.93 20.22 9.74
CA VAL A 147 -3.38 20.52 8.36
C VAL A 147 -3.65 19.23 7.56
N VAL A 148 -2.82 18.21 7.73
CA VAL A 148 -2.99 16.90 7.06
C VAL A 148 -4.25 16.17 7.54
N ALA A 149 -4.53 16.18 8.85
CA ALA A 149 -5.74 15.56 9.38
C ALA A 149 -7.02 16.32 8.98
N MET A 150 -6.93 17.64 8.78
CA MET A 150 -8.05 18.44 8.29
C MET A 150 -8.28 18.21 6.79
N ALA A 151 -7.21 18.08 6.01
CA ALA A 151 -7.29 17.72 4.58
C ALA A 151 -7.88 16.32 4.37
N ALA A 152 -7.55 15.38 5.27
CA ALA A 152 -8.08 14.02 5.19
C ALA A 152 -9.61 13.97 5.29
N LEU A 153 -10.25 14.93 5.98
CA LEU A 153 -11.72 15.03 6.05
C LEU A 153 -12.37 15.37 4.69
N GLY A 154 -11.60 15.91 3.76
CA GLY A 154 -11.97 16.11 2.36
C GLY A 154 -11.44 15.03 1.43
N GLY A 155 -10.83 13.94 1.91
CA GLY A 155 -10.29 12.90 1.03
C GLY A 155 -8.98 13.29 0.32
N LEU A 156 -8.25 14.28 0.86
CA LEU A 156 -6.99 14.78 0.32
C LEU A 156 -5.78 14.30 1.14
N ILE A 157 -4.67 14.01 0.47
CA ILE A 157 -3.36 13.67 1.07
C ILE A 157 -2.35 14.77 0.77
N LEU A 158 -1.37 14.95 1.66
CA LEU A 158 -0.30 15.92 1.48
C LEU A 158 0.75 15.32 0.52
N SER A 159 0.87 15.83 -0.69
CA SER A 159 1.80 15.32 -1.71
C SER A 159 3.14 16.06 -1.74
N ASP A 160 3.17 17.33 -1.32
CA ASP A 160 4.42 18.08 -1.23
C ASP A 160 4.38 19.18 -0.17
N VAL A 161 5.56 19.60 0.27
CA VAL A 161 5.74 20.75 1.15
C VAL A 161 6.93 21.57 0.66
N LEU A 162 6.66 22.84 0.31
CA LEU A 162 7.67 23.75 -0.21
C LEU A 162 7.79 24.97 0.70
N PRO A 163 9.00 25.56 0.84
CA PRO A 163 9.13 26.88 1.46
C PRO A 163 8.24 27.90 0.76
N PHE A 164 7.50 28.69 1.52
CA PHE A 164 6.73 29.79 0.96
C PHE A 164 7.62 31.05 0.90
N SER A 165 7.83 31.59 -0.29
CA SER A 165 8.57 32.84 -0.48
C SER A 165 7.68 33.92 -1.09
N CYS A 166 7.54 35.05 -0.39
CA CYS A 166 6.91 36.25 -0.94
C CYS A 166 7.73 36.85 -2.09
N GLU A 167 9.06 36.67 -2.07
CA GLU A 167 9.97 37.21 -3.08
C GLU A 167 9.80 36.52 -4.44
N ALA A 168 9.36 35.26 -4.43
CA ALA A 168 9.02 34.52 -5.64
C ALA A 168 7.80 35.08 -6.38
N VAL A 169 7.01 35.97 -5.75
CA VAL A 169 5.84 36.63 -6.34
C VAL A 169 5.96 38.14 -6.19
N PRO A 170 6.74 38.81 -7.07
CA PRO A 170 6.99 40.24 -6.98
C PRO A 170 5.68 41.05 -6.94
N GLY A 171 5.55 41.92 -5.95
CA GLY A 171 4.35 42.75 -5.75
C GLY A 171 3.28 42.16 -4.83
N TYR A 172 3.43 40.92 -4.37
CA TYR A 172 2.56 40.35 -3.34
C TYR A 172 2.78 41.04 -1.98
N LYS A 173 1.68 41.52 -1.38
CA LYS A 173 1.65 42.10 -0.04
C LYS A 173 0.70 41.31 0.85
N CYS A 174 1.27 40.37 1.60
CA CYS A 174 0.55 39.59 2.60
C CYS A 174 -0.07 40.53 3.64
N THR A 175 -1.39 40.52 3.77
CA THR A 175 -2.19 41.41 4.64
C THR A 175 -3.37 40.64 5.24
N GLY A 176 -4.02 41.20 6.26
CA GLY A 176 -5.19 40.58 6.90
C GLY A 176 -4.92 39.96 8.28
N TYR A 177 -3.73 40.15 8.85
CA TYR A 177 -3.44 39.66 10.21
C TYR A 177 -4.43 40.26 11.22
N ARG A 178 -5.25 39.40 11.83
CA ARG A 178 -6.36 39.79 12.74
C ARG A 178 -7.38 40.73 12.09
N SER A 179 -7.59 40.64 10.78
CA SER A 179 -8.46 41.55 10.02
C SER A 179 -8.00 43.01 10.08
N GLN A 180 -6.70 43.22 10.15
CA GLN A 180 -6.05 44.53 10.07
C GLN A 180 -5.22 44.60 8.79
N ASP A 181 -4.88 45.82 8.36
CA ASP A 181 -3.87 46.05 7.32
C ASP A 181 -2.45 45.82 7.89
N LYS A 182 -2.22 44.58 8.33
CA LYS A 182 -0.97 44.08 8.89
C LYS A 182 -0.61 42.79 8.21
N SER A 183 0.68 42.61 7.96
CA SER A 183 1.22 41.38 7.39
C SER A 183 1.24 40.24 8.38
N PHE A 184 1.12 39.02 7.86
CA PHE A 184 1.46 37.81 8.60
C PHE A 184 2.98 37.67 8.70
N HIS A 185 3.45 36.96 9.72
CA HIS A 185 4.86 36.56 9.80
C HIS A 185 5.10 35.41 8.79
N THR A 186 5.64 35.75 7.63
CA THR A 186 5.88 34.82 6.52
C THR A 186 7.25 34.16 6.57
N GLU A 187 8.15 34.62 7.44
CA GLU A 187 9.46 33.99 7.65
C GLU A 187 9.28 32.55 8.14
N GLY A 188 9.88 31.60 7.43
CA GLY A 188 9.74 30.16 7.70
C GLY A 188 8.33 29.61 7.46
N ALA A 189 7.50 30.30 6.67
CA ALA A 189 6.21 29.79 6.22
C ALA A 189 6.39 28.66 5.18
N LEU A 190 5.40 27.78 5.12
CA LEU A 190 5.40 26.61 4.24
C LEU A 190 4.13 26.58 3.39
N ASN A 191 4.28 26.22 2.13
CA ASN A 191 3.20 25.90 1.22
C ASN A 191 2.98 24.37 1.21
N HIS A 192 1.78 23.96 1.61
CA HIS A 192 1.39 22.55 1.68
C HIS A 192 0.55 22.23 0.44
N ILE A 193 0.98 21.25 -0.35
CA ILE A 193 0.32 20.84 -1.59
C ILE A 193 -0.44 19.54 -1.33
N PHE A 194 -1.74 19.55 -1.58
CA PHE A 194 -2.61 18.41 -1.39
C PHE A 194 -3.20 17.93 -2.71
N THR A 195 -3.33 16.63 -2.86
CA THR A 195 -3.96 15.99 -4.02
C THR A 195 -5.01 14.99 -3.57
N ARG A 196 -5.88 14.58 -4.50
CA ARG A 196 -6.86 13.52 -4.25
C ARG A 196 -6.15 12.23 -3.85
N SER A 197 -6.67 11.62 -2.79
CA SER A 197 -6.26 10.29 -2.35
C SER A 197 -7.18 9.23 -2.95
N LEU A 198 -6.77 7.97 -2.88
CA LEU A 198 -7.69 6.88 -3.22
C LEU A 198 -8.88 6.86 -2.25
N PRO A 199 -10.10 6.57 -2.75
CA PRO A 199 -11.25 6.45 -1.88
C PRO A 199 -11.13 5.23 -0.95
N PHE A 200 -11.75 5.34 0.22
CA PHE A 200 -12.06 4.18 1.05
C PHE A 200 -13.34 3.52 0.51
N GLU A 201 -13.25 2.92 -0.67
CA GLU A 201 -14.34 2.06 -1.14
C GLU A 201 -14.41 0.83 -0.23
N GLY A 202 -15.62 0.46 0.20
CA GLY A 202 -15.82 -0.86 0.80
C GLY A 202 -15.44 -1.88 -0.26
N SER A 203 -14.43 -2.72 0.03
CA SER A 203 -14.04 -3.79 -0.88
C SER A 203 -15.28 -4.59 -1.24
N GLN A 204 -15.77 -4.43 -2.48
CA GLN A 204 -16.83 -5.29 -2.99
C GLN A 204 -16.29 -6.72 -2.91
N PRO A 205 -17.09 -7.69 -2.43
CA PRO A 205 -16.68 -9.08 -2.44
C PRO A 205 -16.27 -9.45 -3.87
N ARG A 206 -14.99 -9.80 -4.06
CA ARG A 206 -14.52 -10.30 -5.35
C ARG A 206 -14.78 -11.79 -5.39
N VAL A 207 -15.47 -12.24 -6.43
CA VAL A 207 -15.71 -13.66 -6.68
C VAL A 207 -14.81 -14.08 -7.83
N PHE A 208 -14.02 -15.11 -7.58
CA PHE A 208 -13.12 -15.70 -8.56
C PHE A 208 -13.75 -16.97 -9.11
N ARG A 209 -13.60 -17.20 -10.42
CA ARG A 209 -13.99 -18.44 -11.10
C ARG A 209 -12.75 -19.18 -11.57
N ILE A 210 -12.70 -20.48 -11.30
CA ILE A 210 -11.62 -21.38 -11.71
C ILE A 210 -12.22 -22.62 -12.37
N LYS A 211 -11.49 -23.21 -13.31
CA LYS A 211 -11.88 -24.47 -13.93
C LYS A 211 -11.02 -25.59 -13.33
N LEU A 212 -11.63 -26.65 -12.83
CA LEU A 212 -10.92 -27.83 -12.32
C LEU A 212 -11.51 -29.08 -12.96
N GLY A 213 -10.68 -29.88 -13.62
CA GLY A 213 -11.12 -31.14 -14.24
C GLY A 213 -12.25 -30.99 -15.27
N GLY A 214 -12.40 -29.80 -15.88
CA GLY A 214 -13.47 -29.51 -16.84
C GLY A 214 -14.72 -28.84 -16.25
N GLN A 215 -14.86 -28.78 -14.92
CA GLN A 215 -15.98 -28.12 -14.21
C GLN A 215 -15.56 -26.74 -13.69
N TRP A 216 -16.51 -25.80 -13.61
CA TRP A 216 -16.28 -24.48 -13.05
C TRP A 216 -16.59 -24.45 -11.56
N PHE A 217 -15.75 -23.74 -10.82
CA PHE A 217 -15.91 -23.48 -9.39
C PHE A 217 -15.75 -22.00 -9.13
N SER A 218 -16.44 -21.49 -8.10
CA SER A 218 -16.31 -20.13 -7.63
C SER A 218 -15.94 -20.06 -6.16
N PHE A 219 -15.28 -18.97 -5.77
CA PHE A 219 -14.98 -18.66 -4.37
C PHE A 219 -14.87 -17.15 -4.15
N SER A 220 -15.19 -16.70 -2.93
CA SER A 220 -14.99 -15.32 -2.52
C SER A 220 -13.56 -15.09 -2.02
N GLU A 221 -12.99 -13.95 -2.40
CA GLU A 221 -11.68 -13.51 -1.91
C GLU A 221 -11.67 -13.44 -0.36
N PRO A 222 -10.66 -14.03 0.30
CA PRO A 222 -10.47 -13.83 1.74
C PRO A 222 -10.33 -12.33 2.04
N LYS A 223 -11.15 -11.80 2.95
CA LYS A 223 -11.18 -10.34 3.26
C LYS A 223 -9.82 -9.77 3.67
N ALA A 224 -8.96 -10.57 4.31
CA ALA A 224 -7.59 -10.16 4.66
C ALA A 224 -6.65 -10.00 3.44
N LEU A 225 -7.04 -10.57 2.29
CA LEU A 225 -6.34 -10.50 1.02
C LEU A 225 -7.05 -9.58 0.00
N ALA A 226 -8.04 -8.80 0.42
CA ALA A 226 -8.84 -7.95 -0.46
C ALA A 226 -7.99 -7.21 -1.50
N GLY A 227 -8.23 -7.49 -2.78
CA GLY A 227 -7.54 -6.85 -3.89
C GLY A 227 -6.10 -7.30 -4.13
N LYS A 228 -5.65 -8.43 -3.57
CA LYS A 228 -4.29 -8.95 -3.74
C LYS A 228 -4.24 -10.20 -4.64
N LEU A 229 -5.38 -10.86 -4.86
CA LEU A 229 -5.44 -11.96 -5.82
C LEU A 229 -5.46 -11.45 -7.26
N ASN A 230 -4.81 -12.20 -8.16
CA ASN A 230 -4.81 -12.01 -9.62
C ASN A 230 -4.48 -10.59 -10.10
N ARG A 231 -3.41 -9.98 -9.57
CA ARG A 231 -3.00 -8.62 -9.91
C ARG A 231 -2.12 -8.51 -11.17
N GLY A 232 -1.67 -9.62 -11.73
CA GLY A 232 -0.87 -9.65 -12.97
C GLY A 232 0.49 -8.95 -12.87
N PHE A 233 1.03 -8.73 -11.66
CA PHE A 233 2.24 -7.91 -11.50
C PHE A 233 3.46 -8.45 -12.21
N LEU A 234 3.59 -9.78 -12.35
CA LEU A 234 4.70 -10.48 -13.01
C LEU A 234 4.41 -10.81 -14.49
N GLU A 235 3.33 -10.28 -15.08
CA GLU A 235 3.05 -10.46 -16.50
C GLU A 235 4.06 -9.68 -17.35
N ALA A 236 4.36 -10.19 -18.56
CA ALA A 236 5.35 -9.57 -19.43
C ALA A 236 5.00 -8.12 -19.86
N SER A 237 3.70 -7.77 -19.89
CA SER A 237 3.20 -6.43 -20.17
C SER A 237 3.19 -5.48 -18.97
N SER A 238 3.50 -5.98 -17.77
CA SER A 238 3.43 -5.21 -16.53
C SER A 238 4.62 -4.25 -16.40
N CYS A 239 4.34 -2.98 -16.11
CA CYS A 239 5.34 -1.98 -15.72
C CYS A 239 5.56 -1.90 -14.20
N HIS A 240 5.12 -2.91 -13.45
CA HIS A 240 5.25 -2.93 -12.01
C HIS A 240 6.72 -3.09 -11.59
N PRO A 241 7.21 -2.41 -10.53
CA PRO A 241 8.60 -2.50 -10.08
C PRO A 241 9.04 -3.95 -9.79
N ILE A 242 8.14 -4.78 -9.28
CA ILE A 242 8.40 -6.21 -9.03
C ILE A 242 8.78 -6.96 -10.30
N GLN A 243 8.11 -6.68 -11.41
CA GLN A 243 8.41 -7.31 -12.69
C GLN A 243 9.70 -6.77 -13.30
N ILE A 244 9.91 -5.46 -13.25
CA ILE A 244 11.17 -4.84 -13.69
C ILE A 244 12.36 -5.45 -12.94
N LEU A 245 12.24 -5.59 -11.63
CA LEU A 245 13.25 -6.21 -10.78
C LEU A 245 13.44 -7.69 -11.11
N ASN A 246 12.35 -8.45 -11.25
CA ASN A 246 12.42 -9.87 -11.55
C ASN A 246 13.09 -10.15 -12.90
N GLU A 247 12.75 -9.40 -13.95
CA GLU A 247 13.40 -9.53 -15.26
C GLU A 247 14.89 -9.19 -15.17
N LYS A 248 15.25 -8.08 -14.51
CA LYS A 248 16.65 -7.70 -14.34
C LYS A 248 17.45 -8.77 -13.58
N PHE A 249 16.88 -9.28 -12.49
CA PHE A 249 17.48 -10.34 -11.69
C PHE A 249 17.68 -11.64 -12.49
N ILE A 250 16.70 -12.06 -13.28
CA ILE A 250 16.79 -13.26 -14.13
C ILE A 250 17.81 -13.09 -15.26
N VAL A 251 17.85 -11.92 -15.91
CA VAL A 251 18.81 -11.62 -16.98
C VAL A 251 20.25 -11.68 -16.46
N GLU A 252 20.51 -11.08 -15.29
CA GLU A 252 21.84 -11.12 -14.67
C GLU A 252 22.26 -12.55 -14.28
N LEU A 253 21.34 -13.35 -13.71
CA LEU A 253 21.60 -14.77 -13.43
C LEU A 253 21.93 -15.59 -14.69
N GLY A 254 21.27 -15.28 -15.80
CA GLY A 254 21.47 -15.94 -17.09
C GLY A 254 22.83 -15.69 -17.74
N THR A 255 23.59 -14.69 -17.25
CA THR A 255 24.97 -14.46 -17.70
C THR A 255 25.95 -15.49 -17.14
N THR A 256 25.64 -16.09 -15.98
CA THR A 256 26.52 -17.04 -15.29
C THR A 256 26.05 -18.49 -15.47
N PHE A 257 24.73 -18.74 -15.45
CA PHE A 257 24.19 -20.10 -15.47
C PHE A 257 23.22 -20.31 -16.64
N PRO A 258 23.28 -21.47 -17.33
CA PRO A 258 22.19 -21.86 -18.22
C PRO A 258 20.93 -22.02 -17.36
N PHE A 259 19.82 -21.41 -17.79
CA PHE A 259 18.60 -21.41 -17.01
C PHE A 259 17.36 -21.80 -17.82
N LYS A 260 16.36 -22.31 -17.12
CA LYS A 260 15.02 -22.59 -17.64
C LYS A 260 14.00 -21.85 -16.78
N ARG A 261 13.29 -20.92 -17.40
CA ARG A 261 12.19 -20.20 -16.75
C ARG A 261 10.92 -21.02 -16.82
N LEU A 262 10.30 -21.26 -15.68
CA LEU A 262 9.04 -21.98 -15.55
C LEU A 262 7.87 -20.98 -15.46
N LYS A 263 6.73 -21.34 -16.05
CA LYS A 263 5.48 -20.62 -15.83
C LYS A 263 4.89 -21.05 -14.50
N CYS A 264 4.47 -20.07 -13.71
CA CYS A 264 3.81 -20.33 -12.44
C CYS A 264 2.31 -20.47 -12.65
N SER A 265 1.76 -21.62 -12.24
CA SER A 265 0.32 -21.87 -12.25
C SER A 265 -0.40 -21.04 -11.19
N PHE A 266 -1.73 -21.08 -11.24
CA PHE A 266 -2.58 -20.40 -10.26
C PHE A 266 -2.20 -20.83 -8.82
N PRO A 267 -2.13 -19.90 -7.83
CA PRO A 267 -1.70 -20.18 -6.44
C PRO A 267 -2.54 -21.16 -5.63
N LEU A 268 -3.66 -21.69 -6.15
CA LEU A 268 -4.46 -22.69 -5.45
C LEU A 268 -3.83 -24.08 -5.53
N LEU A 269 -3.80 -24.77 -4.39
CA LEU A 269 -3.36 -26.15 -4.28
C LEU A 269 -4.48 -27.05 -3.74
N PRO A 270 -4.67 -28.26 -4.32
CA PRO A 270 -5.65 -29.22 -3.82
C PRO A 270 -5.23 -29.80 -2.47
N LEU A 271 -6.21 -30.28 -1.70
CA LEU A 271 -5.98 -31.12 -0.54
C LEU A 271 -5.72 -32.56 -1.02
N GLU A 272 -4.46 -32.94 -1.20
CA GLU A 272 -4.14 -34.34 -1.58
C GLU A 272 -4.47 -35.29 -0.41
N GLY A 273 -5.21 -36.36 -0.71
CA GLY A 273 -5.42 -37.48 0.19
C GLY A 273 -4.12 -38.28 0.34
N SER A 274 -3.63 -38.38 1.59
CA SER A 274 -2.57 -39.27 2.08
C SER A 274 -1.53 -39.78 1.07
N SER A 275 -0.28 -39.30 1.15
CA SER A 275 0.87 -40.15 1.52
C SER A 275 2.27 -39.61 1.20
N VAL A 276 2.46 -38.43 0.60
CA VAL A 276 3.80 -37.82 0.50
C VAL A 276 3.73 -36.29 0.55
N LEU A 277 3.43 -35.71 1.71
CA LEU A 277 3.84 -34.32 1.97
C LEU A 277 5.36 -34.32 2.12
N PRO A 278 6.12 -33.60 1.27
CA PRO A 278 7.54 -33.40 1.56
C PRO A 278 7.64 -32.72 2.93
N SER A 279 8.57 -33.18 3.76
CA SER A 279 8.86 -32.70 5.13
C SER A 279 9.31 -31.23 5.21
N TRP A 280 9.03 -30.44 4.18
CA TRP A 280 9.56 -29.11 3.95
C TRP A 280 8.53 -28.09 4.39
N ASN A 281 8.54 -27.77 5.70
CA ASN A 281 8.10 -26.52 6.34
C ASN A 281 6.96 -25.73 5.65
N CYS A 282 5.93 -26.39 5.13
CA CYS A 282 4.71 -25.71 4.73
C CYS A 282 3.82 -25.67 5.96
N ASP A 283 3.88 -24.56 6.70
CA ASP A 283 3.07 -24.39 7.90
C ASP A 283 1.59 -24.26 7.50
N MET A 284 0.87 -25.39 7.49
CA MET A 284 -0.55 -25.44 7.14
C MET A 284 -1.40 -24.51 8.02
N LEU A 285 -0.91 -24.14 9.21
CA LEU A 285 -1.57 -23.22 10.14
C LEU A 285 -1.58 -21.78 9.60
N SER A 286 -0.55 -21.38 8.85
CA SER A 286 -0.47 -20.06 8.23
C SER A 286 -1.13 -20.00 6.85
N SER A 287 -1.75 -21.07 6.37
CA SER A 287 -2.35 -21.09 5.03
C SER A 287 -3.75 -20.47 5.00
N PHE A 288 -4.08 -19.80 3.90
CA PHE A 288 -5.44 -19.35 3.62
C PHE A 288 -6.25 -20.49 2.99
N TRP A 289 -7.23 -20.99 3.74
CA TRP A 289 -8.16 -22.01 3.26
C TRP A 289 -9.31 -21.39 2.50
N ILE A 290 -9.68 -22.01 1.38
CA ILE A 290 -10.73 -21.57 0.48
C ILE A 290 -11.70 -22.73 0.26
N ASN A 291 -12.99 -22.43 0.38
CA ASN A 291 -14.05 -23.37 0.05
C ASN A 291 -14.51 -23.07 -1.38
N LEU A 292 -14.45 -24.09 -2.24
CA LEU A 292 -14.94 -24.00 -3.61
C LEU A 292 -16.41 -24.39 -3.67
N HIS A 293 -17.15 -23.61 -4.44
CA HIS A 293 -18.55 -23.87 -4.74
C HIS A 293 -18.68 -24.20 -6.22
N GLU A 294 -19.34 -25.33 -6.55
CA GLU A 294 -19.58 -25.69 -7.94
C GLU A 294 -20.43 -24.61 -8.62
N ASP A 295 -19.97 -24.13 -9.78
CA ASP A 295 -20.57 -23.02 -10.48
C ASP A 295 -21.15 -23.49 -11.81
N ASN A 296 -22.47 -23.66 -11.83
CA ASN A 296 -23.25 -24.06 -13.00
C ASN A 296 -23.87 -22.87 -13.76
N SER A 297 -23.44 -21.63 -13.47
CA SER A 297 -24.03 -20.44 -14.08
C SER A 297 -23.45 -20.14 -15.46
N ASP A 298 -24.33 -19.99 -16.46
CA ASP A 298 -24.02 -19.38 -17.75
C ASP A 298 -23.64 -17.92 -17.51
N SER A 299 -22.57 -17.46 -18.17
CA SER A 299 -21.76 -16.27 -17.88
C SER A 299 -22.46 -14.89 -17.87
N GLU A 300 -23.79 -14.80 -17.93
CA GLU A 300 -24.49 -13.55 -18.28
C GLU A 300 -25.46 -12.97 -17.23
N SER A 301 -25.63 -13.54 -16.04
CA SER A 301 -26.52 -12.88 -15.06
C SER A 301 -26.12 -13.08 -13.61
N LEU A 302 -25.49 -12.05 -13.01
CA LEU A 302 -25.68 -11.67 -11.61
C LEU A 302 -25.25 -10.21 -11.40
N ASN A 303 -26.15 -9.42 -10.82
CA ASN A 303 -26.06 -7.98 -10.70
C ASN A 303 -24.96 -7.54 -9.71
N GLY A 304 -23.96 -6.81 -10.19
CA GLY A 304 -23.10 -5.95 -9.37
C GLY A 304 -21.85 -6.58 -8.77
N GLU A 305 -21.59 -7.88 -8.98
CA GLU A 305 -20.36 -8.55 -8.55
C GLU A 305 -19.30 -8.51 -9.65
N THR A 306 -18.08 -8.07 -9.33
CA THR A 306 -16.96 -8.14 -10.27
C THR A 306 -16.46 -9.58 -10.35
N ILE A 307 -16.91 -10.30 -11.37
CA ILE A 307 -16.44 -11.65 -11.69
C ILE A 307 -15.10 -11.53 -12.43
N GLN A 308 -14.06 -12.17 -11.92
CA GLN A 308 -12.79 -12.29 -12.63
C GLN A 308 -12.54 -13.77 -12.97
N GLU A 309 -12.44 -14.05 -14.27
CA GLU A 309 -12.06 -15.36 -14.79
C GLU A 309 -10.55 -15.55 -14.70
N MET A 310 -10.14 -16.80 -14.47
CA MET A 310 -8.74 -17.16 -14.29
C MET A 310 -8.38 -18.34 -15.19
N GLU A 311 -7.35 -18.17 -16.02
CA GLU A 311 -6.88 -19.23 -16.92
C GLU A 311 -5.90 -20.18 -16.21
N ASP A 312 -6.10 -21.48 -16.43
CA ASP A 312 -5.19 -22.54 -15.99
C ASP A 312 -3.95 -22.58 -16.89
N PHE A 313 -2.77 -22.49 -16.29
CA PHE A 313 -1.54 -22.91 -16.96
C PHE A 313 -0.68 -23.76 -16.01
N LEU A 314 -0.51 -25.03 -16.39
CA LEU A 314 0.48 -25.99 -15.88
C LEU A 314 0.31 -26.48 -14.43
N VAL A 315 -0.70 -27.31 -14.18
CA VAL A 315 -0.56 -28.69 -13.65
C VAL A 315 -1.73 -29.49 -14.22
N SER A 316 -1.50 -30.71 -14.70
CA SER A 316 -2.57 -31.62 -15.08
C SER A 316 -3.40 -31.94 -13.83
N PHE A 317 -4.54 -31.28 -13.63
CA PHE A 317 -5.56 -31.55 -12.60
C PHE A 317 -6.26 -32.91 -12.80
N SER A 318 -5.59 -33.89 -13.41
CA SER A 318 -6.19 -35.12 -13.90
C SER A 318 -6.54 -36.15 -12.81
N GLU A 319 -6.25 -35.88 -11.52
CA GLU A 319 -6.52 -36.86 -10.45
C GLU A 319 -7.21 -36.25 -9.21
N LEU A 320 -8.15 -35.32 -9.39
CA LEU A 320 -9.20 -35.15 -8.39
C LEU A 320 -10.19 -36.31 -8.53
N SER A 321 -9.88 -37.43 -7.89
CA SER A 321 -10.94 -38.37 -7.52
C SER A 321 -11.77 -37.74 -6.40
N LEU A 322 -12.73 -36.89 -6.78
CA LEU A 322 -13.87 -36.61 -5.92
C LEU A 322 -14.42 -37.98 -5.51
N HIS A 323 -14.33 -38.31 -4.23
CA HIS A 323 -14.77 -39.59 -3.69
C HIS A 323 -16.22 -39.83 -4.12
N LYS A 324 -16.42 -40.64 -5.16
CA LYS A 324 -17.70 -41.32 -5.35
C LYS A 324 -17.79 -42.28 -4.18
N SER A 325 -18.76 -42.07 -3.31
CA SER A 325 -19.11 -43.04 -2.29
C SER A 325 -19.26 -44.43 -2.93
N PRO A 326 -18.82 -45.51 -2.26
CA PRO A 326 -18.93 -46.84 -2.84
C PRO A 326 -20.41 -47.14 -3.05
N ARG A 327 -20.79 -47.44 -4.30
CA ARG A 327 -22.11 -47.96 -4.67
C ARG A 327 -22.45 -49.11 -3.72
N ARG A 328 -23.38 -48.85 -2.79
CA ARG A 328 -24.14 -49.90 -2.13
C ARG A 328 -25.41 -50.08 -2.94
N ASP A 329 -25.61 -51.29 -3.45
CA ASP A 329 -26.87 -51.69 -4.05
C ASP A 329 -28.05 -51.38 -3.12
N GLY A 330 -29.09 -50.76 -3.67
CA GLY A 330 -30.44 -50.80 -3.10
C GLY A 330 -31.04 -49.45 -2.68
N LYS A 331 -31.96 -48.99 -3.53
CA LYS A 331 -33.11 -48.08 -3.30
C LYS A 331 -32.86 -46.60 -2.98
N GLU A 332 -33.37 -45.81 -3.92
CA GLU A 332 -33.60 -44.37 -3.96
C GLU A 332 -33.99 -43.73 -2.62
N VAL A 333 -33.20 -42.74 -2.20
CA VAL A 333 -33.66 -41.49 -1.56
C VAL A 333 -32.80 -40.36 -2.13
N HIS A 334 -33.44 -39.39 -2.76
CA HIS A 334 -32.80 -38.15 -3.22
C HIS A 334 -32.46 -37.27 -2.00
N GLU A 335 -31.21 -37.30 -1.54
CA GLU A 335 -30.60 -36.21 -0.76
C GLU A 335 -29.33 -35.76 -1.48
N GLY A 336 -29.36 -34.53 -2.00
CA GLY A 336 -28.27 -33.94 -2.77
C GLY A 336 -27.07 -33.64 -1.88
N ILE A 337 -25.96 -34.33 -2.11
CA ILE A 337 -24.66 -34.02 -1.50
C ILE A 337 -23.87 -33.19 -2.51
N SER A 338 -23.96 -31.87 -2.38
CA SER A 338 -23.05 -30.92 -3.04
C SER A 338 -21.66 -31.09 -2.42
N GLY A 339 -20.69 -31.56 -3.20
CA GLY A 339 -19.31 -31.75 -2.73
C GLY A 339 -18.57 -30.42 -2.63
N GLN A 340 -18.42 -29.87 -1.42
CA GLN A 340 -17.50 -28.75 -1.18
C GLN A 340 -16.06 -29.25 -1.27
N ALA A 341 -15.32 -28.82 -2.29
CA ALA A 341 -13.89 -29.05 -2.37
C ALA A 341 -13.14 -27.97 -1.57
N LYS A 342 -12.30 -28.38 -0.63
CA LYS A 342 -11.46 -27.46 0.17
C LYS A 342 -10.07 -27.39 -0.43
N VAL A 343 -9.63 -26.19 -0.75
CA VAL A 343 -8.30 -25.88 -1.31
C VAL A 343 -7.62 -24.83 -0.45
N TRP A 344 -6.34 -24.56 -0.70
CA TRP A 344 -5.60 -23.52 0.01
C TRP A 344 -4.71 -22.74 -0.94
N LEU A 345 -4.44 -21.48 -0.58
CA LEU A 345 -3.47 -20.65 -1.28
C LEU A 345 -2.07 -20.99 -0.82
N ARG A 346 -1.16 -21.27 -1.77
CA ARG A 346 0.24 -21.59 -1.48
C ARG A 346 0.91 -20.49 -0.64
N SER A 347 1.58 -20.89 0.42
CA SER A 347 2.37 -19.99 1.29
C SER A 347 3.80 -19.78 0.80
N SER A 348 4.31 -20.69 -0.04
CA SER A 348 5.59 -20.58 -0.73
C SER A 348 5.57 -21.35 -2.06
N LEU A 349 6.44 -20.99 -3.00
CA LEU A 349 6.74 -21.71 -4.22
C LEU A 349 7.53 -23.00 -3.97
N LEU A 350 8.11 -23.18 -2.78
CA LEU A 350 8.82 -24.41 -2.39
C LEU A 350 7.95 -25.66 -2.52
N VAL A 351 6.63 -25.51 -2.46
CA VAL A 351 5.63 -26.56 -2.71
C VAL A 351 5.78 -27.23 -4.08
N HIS A 352 6.31 -26.51 -5.09
CA HIS A 352 6.48 -27.02 -6.46
C HIS A 352 7.80 -27.74 -6.69
N VAL A 353 8.74 -27.67 -5.75
CA VAL A 353 10.11 -28.18 -5.95
C VAL A 353 10.11 -29.66 -6.27
N GLN A 354 9.31 -30.47 -5.58
CA GLN A 354 9.25 -31.91 -5.82
C GLN A 354 8.74 -32.21 -7.23
N ALA A 355 7.67 -31.54 -7.67
CA ALA A 355 7.12 -31.71 -9.01
C ALA A 355 8.11 -31.29 -10.11
N ILE A 356 8.90 -30.23 -9.87
CA ILE A 356 9.92 -29.75 -10.81
C ILE A 356 11.10 -30.72 -10.89
N ILE A 357 11.61 -31.20 -9.75
CA ILE A 357 12.74 -32.13 -9.70
C ILE A 357 12.36 -33.49 -10.32
N GLN A 358 11.11 -33.93 -10.14
CA GLN A 358 10.61 -35.20 -10.70
C GLN A 358 10.19 -35.10 -12.17
N ALA A 359 10.21 -33.89 -12.75
CA ALA A 359 9.85 -33.71 -14.14
C ALA A 359 10.85 -34.42 -15.07
N PRO A 360 10.37 -35.14 -16.11
CA PRO A 360 11.25 -35.91 -17.00
C PRO A 360 12.22 -35.03 -17.81
N ASP A 361 11.95 -33.73 -17.91
CA ASP A 361 12.76 -32.72 -18.58
C ASP A 361 13.65 -31.93 -17.61
N PHE A 362 13.87 -32.45 -16.39
CA PHE A 362 14.82 -31.91 -15.44
C PHE A 362 16.27 -32.21 -15.87
N LEU A 363 17.09 -31.17 -16.01
CA LEU A 363 18.47 -31.24 -16.46
C LEU A 363 19.41 -30.77 -15.34
N PRO A 364 20.21 -31.66 -14.73
CA PRO A 364 21.23 -31.27 -13.76
C PRO A 364 22.22 -30.26 -14.36
N GLY A 365 22.65 -29.29 -13.55
CA GLY A 365 23.54 -28.20 -13.95
C GLY A 365 22.84 -26.99 -14.59
N SER A 366 21.54 -27.07 -14.87
CA SER A 366 20.72 -25.91 -15.29
C SER A 366 19.96 -25.31 -14.11
N LEU A 367 19.83 -23.99 -14.09
CA LEU A 367 19.09 -23.25 -13.08
C LEU A 367 17.61 -23.15 -13.45
N TYR A 368 16.71 -23.70 -12.63
CA TYR A 368 15.27 -23.59 -12.84
C TYR A 368 14.74 -22.40 -12.04
N ILE A 369 14.02 -21.51 -12.69
CA ILE A 369 13.51 -20.27 -12.08
C ILE A 369 11.99 -20.27 -12.13
N LEU A 370 11.36 -20.11 -10.97
CA LEU A 370 9.92 -19.96 -10.82
C LEU A 370 9.62 -18.68 -10.03
N SER A 371 8.83 -17.77 -10.59
CA SER A 371 8.40 -16.54 -9.91
C SER A 371 6.89 -16.49 -9.85
N GLY A 372 6.33 -16.09 -8.71
CA GLY A 372 4.88 -16.03 -8.55
C GLY A 372 4.44 -15.43 -7.21
N PRO A 373 3.15 -15.07 -7.09
CA PRO A 373 2.59 -14.62 -5.82
C PRO A 373 2.41 -15.80 -4.87
N VAL A 374 2.58 -15.53 -3.58
CA VAL A 374 2.36 -16.45 -2.47
C VAL A 374 1.57 -15.75 -1.36
N PHE A 375 0.84 -16.54 -0.57
CA PHE A 375 -0.13 -16.04 0.40
C PHE A 375 -0.05 -16.78 1.71
N GLN A 376 0.08 -16.04 2.81
CA GLN A 376 0.16 -16.62 4.15
C GLN A 376 -0.48 -15.70 5.18
N LYS A 377 -1.20 -16.26 6.15
CA LYS A 377 -1.56 -15.55 7.37
C LYS A 377 -0.27 -15.19 8.10
N CYS A 378 -0.23 -13.97 8.62
CA CYS A 378 0.94 -13.45 9.29
C CYS A 378 0.57 -12.35 10.26
N HIS A 379 1.41 -12.16 11.29
CA HIS A 379 1.30 -11.04 12.21
C HIS A 379 1.48 -9.71 11.46
N ILE A 380 0.81 -8.66 11.95
CA ILE A 380 0.93 -7.31 11.43
C ILE A 380 2.15 -6.66 12.08
N LEU A 381 3.27 -6.76 11.38
CA LEU A 381 4.55 -6.15 11.72
C LEU A 381 5.04 -5.31 10.53
N PRO A 382 5.96 -4.35 10.75
CA PRO A 382 6.71 -3.76 9.66
C PRO A 382 7.30 -4.87 8.79
N PHE A 383 7.18 -4.74 7.46
CA PHE A 383 7.73 -5.71 6.50
C PHE A 383 7.14 -7.13 6.57
N THR A 384 5.96 -7.35 7.17
CA THR A 384 5.20 -8.64 7.12
C THR A 384 3.78 -8.56 6.52
N MET A 385 3.55 -9.18 5.34
CA MET A 385 2.39 -9.01 4.45
C MET A 385 1.78 -10.39 4.27
N PRO A 386 0.45 -10.45 4.07
CA PRO A 386 -0.19 -11.71 3.80
C PRO A 386 -0.07 -12.17 2.34
N ALA A 387 0.39 -11.29 1.44
CA ALA A 387 0.65 -11.58 0.05
C ALA A 387 1.94 -10.87 -0.39
N PHE A 388 2.79 -11.57 -1.13
CA PHE A 388 4.04 -11.05 -1.71
C PHE A 388 4.45 -11.94 -2.89
N HIS A 389 5.44 -11.52 -3.66
CA HIS A 389 6.00 -12.28 -4.76
C HIS A 389 7.30 -12.96 -4.33
N GLU A 390 7.40 -14.24 -4.63
CA GLU A 390 8.58 -15.05 -4.39
C GLU A 390 9.21 -15.40 -5.73
N THR A 391 10.54 -15.37 -5.80
CA THR A 391 11.31 -16.02 -6.86
C THR A 391 12.09 -17.17 -6.24
N LEU A 392 11.85 -18.36 -6.77
CA LEU A 392 12.49 -19.61 -6.39
C LEU A 392 13.47 -20.03 -7.49
N LEU A 393 14.73 -20.21 -7.09
CA LEU A 393 15.78 -20.79 -7.92
C LEU A 393 16.05 -22.22 -7.45
N ILE A 394 16.10 -23.15 -8.39
CA ILE A 394 16.37 -24.57 -8.12
C ILE A 394 17.57 -24.98 -8.96
N LEU A 395 18.63 -25.42 -8.31
CA LEU A 395 19.84 -25.92 -8.96
C LEU A 395 20.15 -27.33 -8.47
N GLY A 396 20.19 -28.30 -9.38
CA GLY A 396 20.62 -29.67 -9.10
C GLY A 396 22.02 -29.94 -9.63
N PHE A 397 22.88 -30.58 -8.84
CA PHE A 397 24.24 -30.99 -9.26
C PHE A 397 24.63 -32.35 -8.66
N ASN A 398 25.63 -32.99 -9.26
CA ASN A 398 26.17 -34.26 -8.75
C ASN A 398 26.93 -34.03 -7.44
N GLN A 399 26.81 -34.96 -6.49
CA GLN A 399 27.39 -34.83 -5.15
C GLN A 399 28.91 -34.56 -5.14
N SER A 400 29.63 -35.01 -6.15
CA SER A 400 31.08 -34.76 -6.34
C SER A 400 31.45 -33.29 -6.63
N LEU A 401 30.50 -32.46 -7.05
CA LEU A 401 30.71 -31.05 -7.40
C LEU A 401 30.21 -30.07 -6.32
N LYS A 402 29.70 -30.60 -5.19
CA LYS A 402 29.06 -29.81 -4.12
C LYS A 402 29.94 -28.70 -3.58
N ASP A 403 31.22 -28.98 -3.36
CA ASP A 403 32.14 -28.06 -2.68
C ASP A 403 32.47 -26.80 -3.50
N ASN A 404 32.32 -26.86 -4.84
CA ASN A 404 32.62 -25.73 -5.73
C ASN A 404 31.35 -24.96 -6.15
N CYS A 405 30.21 -25.64 -6.31
CA CYS A 405 29.01 -25.03 -6.88
C CYS A 405 28.29 -24.08 -5.91
N LEU A 406 28.15 -24.45 -4.64
CA LEU A 406 27.43 -23.61 -3.66
C LEU A 406 28.14 -22.26 -3.42
N PRO A 407 29.45 -22.20 -3.13
CA PRO A 407 30.14 -20.91 -2.97
C PRO A 407 30.09 -20.05 -4.25
N SER A 408 30.18 -20.67 -5.43
CA SER A 408 30.06 -19.97 -6.70
C SER A 408 28.67 -19.34 -6.87
N LEU A 409 27.59 -20.08 -6.60
CA LEU A 409 26.23 -19.56 -6.66
C LEU A 409 26.03 -18.41 -5.66
N LEU A 410 26.44 -18.59 -4.41
CA LEU A 410 26.32 -17.56 -3.38
C LEU A 410 27.10 -16.29 -3.75
N ASN A 411 28.34 -16.41 -4.21
CA ASN A 411 29.14 -15.25 -4.64
C ASN A 411 28.52 -14.50 -5.83
N ASN A 412 27.95 -15.23 -6.81
CA ASN A 412 27.24 -14.62 -7.92
C ASN A 412 25.97 -13.90 -7.45
N LEU A 413 25.18 -14.53 -6.57
CA LEU A 413 24.00 -13.91 -5.98
C LEU A 413 24.36 -12.66 -5.18
N THR A 414 25.44 -12.69 -4.39
CA THR A 414 25.95 -11.50 -3.70
C THR A 414 26.27 -10.39 -4.69
N GLY A 415 27.03 -10.67 -5.75
CA GLY A 415 27.40 -9.66 -6.75
C GLY A 415 26.20 -9.05 -7.47
N ILE A 416 25.21 -9.89 -7.83
CA ILE A 416 23.96 -9.45 -8.46
C ILE A 416 23.15 -8.58 -7.50
N LEU A 417 22.93 -9.05 -6.27
CA LEU A 417 22.15 -8.30 -5.29
C LEU A 417 22.85 -6.99 -4.90
N ASP A 418 24.17 -7.00 -4.67
CA ASP A 418 24.94 -5.78 -4.38
C ASP A 418 24.86 -4.78 -5.55
N SER A 419 24.92 -5.25 -6.79
CA SER A 419 24.74 -4.41 -8.00
C SER A 419 23.34 -3.77 -8.05
N LEU A 420 22.30 -4.55 -7.75
CA LEU A 420 20.92 -4.04 -7.69
C LEU A 420 20.69 -3.06 -6.54
N LEU A 421 21.43 -3.24 -5.44
CA LEU A 421 21.29 -2.48 -4.20
C LEU A 421 22.23 -1.26 -4.10
N THR A 422 23.08 -1.05 -5.10
CA THR A 422 23.97 0.10 -5.18
C THR A 422 23.25 1.29 -5.81
N GLN A 423 23.06 2.37 -5.05
CA GLN A 423 22.50 3.61 -5.56
C GLN A 423 23.62 4.61 -5.84
N THR A 424 23.62 5.21 -7.03
CA THR A 424 24.45 6.39 -7.35
C THR A 424 23.67 7.66 -7.04
N LEU A 425 24.14 8.41 -6.05
CA LEU A 425 23.55 9.69 -5.66
C LEU A 425 23.90 10.79 -6.68
N SER A 426 23.11 11.87 -6.70
CA SER A 426 23.28 12.99 -7.63
C SER A 426 24.62 13.74 -7.48
N ASP A 427 25.35 13.52 -6.39
CA ASP A 427 26.69 14.06 -6.12
C ASP A 427 27.83 13.11 -6.56
N GLY A 428 27.49 11.95 -7.15
CA GLY A 428 28.45 10.93 -7.58
C GLY A 428 28.90 9.96 -6.48
N SER A 429 28.42 10.11 -5.24
CA SER A 429 28.68 9.13 -4.18
C SER A 429 27.84 7.86 -4.36
N THR A 430 28.38 6.71 -3.96
CA THR A 430 27.68 5.42 -4.02
C THR A 430 27.26 5.00 -2.63
N LEU A 431 25.98 4.66 -2.48
CA LEU A 431 25.43 4.14 -1.24
C LEU A 431 24.99 2.70 -1.54
N SER A 432 25.77 1.72 -1.07
CA SER A 432 25.47 0.31 -1.24
C SER A 432 24.87 -0.27 0.04
N SER A 433 23.84 -1.11 -0.13
CA SER A 433 23.43 -2.03 0.93
C SER A 433 24.28 -3.29 0.81
N SER A 434 24.72 -3.89 1.92
CA SER A 434 25.50 -5.13 1.88
C SER A 434 24.61 -6.35 2.10
N VAL A 435 24.86 -7.41 1.33
CA VAL A 435 24.17 -8.70 1.48
C VAL A 435 25.04 -9.67 2.26
N GLU A 436 24.45 -10.31 3.27
CA GLU A 436 25.10 -11.34 4.08
C GLU A 436 24.26 -12.62 4.10
N PHE A 437 24.90 -13.75 3.79
CA PHE A 437 24.29 -15.08 3.91
C PHE A 437 24.63 -15.66 5.29
N VAL A 438 23.66 -15.62 6.21
CA VAL A 438 23.87 -16.02 7.61
C VAL A 438 23.49 -17.50 7.79
N PRO A 439 24.43 -18.39 8.16
CA PRO A 439 24.15 -19.81 8.36
C PRO A 439 23.26 -20.03 9.59
N GLN A 440 22.33 -20.98 9.49
CA GLN A 440 21.42 -21.32 10.59
C GLN A 440 21.99 -22.42 11.50
N PRO A 441 21.79 -22.34 12.83
CA PRO A 441 22.47 -23.20 13.81
C PRO A 441 22.12 -24.70 13.72
N ASN A 442 20.99 -25.06 13.10
CA ASN A 442 20.45 -26.43 13.13
C ASN A 442 20.36 -27.10 11.74
N ARG A 443 20.71 -26.40 10.65
CA ARG A 443 20.64 -26.90 9.27
C ARG A 443 21.74 -26.27 8.44
N ASN A 444 22.12 -26.92 7.35
CA ASN A 444 23.07 -26.40 6.36
C ASN A 444 22.42 -25.31 5.46
N ASP A 445 21.53 -24.50 6.05
CA ASP A 445 20.68 -23.52 5.40
C ASP A 445 21.17 -22.11 5.76
N TYR A 446 20.92 -21.14 4.87
CA TYR A 446 21.32 -19.75 5.05
C TYR A 446 20.11 -18.83 4.97
N MET A 447 20.13 -17.74 5.73
CA MET A 447 19.18 -16.64 5.56
C MET A 447 19.87 -15.49 4.83
N ILE A 448 19.15 -14.84 3.91
CA ILE A 448 19.67 -13.73 3.11
C ILE A 448 19.33 -12.44 3.85
N HIS A 449 20.32 -11.85 4.53
CA HIS A 449 20.20 -10.61 5.25
C HIS A 449 20.69 -9.44 4.39
N VAL A 450 19.96 -8.33 4.43
CA VAL A 450 20.34 -7.08 3.76
C VAL A 450 20.45 -5.96 4.78
N LYS A 451 21.63 -5.33 4.84
CA LYS A 451 21.88 -4.12 5.63
C LYS A 451 21.58 -2.91 4.76
N SER A 452 20.37 -2.38 4.88
CA SER A 452 19.95 -1.21 4.13
C SER A 452 20.18 0.08 4.92
N HIS A 453 20.70 1.09 4.23
CA HIS A 453 20.89 2.46 4.73
C HIS A 453 19.62 3.32 4.64
N ASN A 454 18.60 2.87 3.89
CA ASN A 454 17.38 3.62 3.60
C ASN A 454 16.35 3.60 4.74
N PHE A 455 16.52 2.73 5.73
CA PHE A 455 15.59 2.59 6.85
C PHE A 455 16.19 3.18 8.13
N VAL A 456 15.35 3.86 8.92
CA VAL A 456 15.73 4.52 10.18
C VAL A 456 16.34 3.49 11.16
N PRO A 457 17.39 3.87 11.95
CA PRO A 457 18.18 2.95 12.77
C PRO A 457 17.39 2.03 13.72
N ASP A 458 16.22 2.45 14.22
CA ASP A 458 15.41 1.65 15.16
C ASP A 458 14.63 0.50 14.48
N CYS A 459 14.48 0.51 13.15
CA CYS A 459 13.84 -0.57 12.39
C CYS A 459 14.85 -1.42 11.58
N ALA A 460 16.11 -0.99 11.49
CA ALA A 460 17.14 -1.57 10.64
C ALA A 460 18.02 -2.60 11.38
N LYS A 461 17.40 -3.63 11.96
CA LYS A 461 18.09 -4.90 12.20
C LYS A 461 17.93 -5.72 10.93
N ASP A 462 19.04 -5.97 10.23
CA ASP A 462 19.22 -6.87 9.08
C ASP A 462 17.92 -7.45 8.48
N LEU A 463 17.39 -6.82 7.41
CA LEU A 463 16.16 -7.29 6.78
C LEU A 463 16.40 -8.64 6.10
N ILE A 464 15.59 -9.63 6.44
CA ILE A 464 15.65 -10.96 5.83
C ILE A 464 14.82 -10.95 4.55
N ILE A 465 15.46 -11.06 3.40
CA ILE A 465 14.78 -11.05 2.10
C ILE A 465 14.57 -12.44 1.51
N GLY A 466 15.13 -13.49 2.12
CA GLY A 466 15.07 -14.83 1.54
C GLY A 466 15.85 -15.88 2.33
N SER A 467 15.92 -17.08 1.77
CA SER A 467 16.61 -18.23 2.35
C SER A 467 17.23 -19.13 1.29
N VAL A 468 18.32 -19.80 1.65
CA VAL A 468 19.00 -20.82 0.84
C VAL A 468 18.93 -22.16 1.57
N ILE A 469 18.40 -23.18 0.92
CA ILE A 469 18.27 -24.54 1.45
C ILE A 469 19.17 -25.47 0.63
N THR A 470 20.09 -26.18 1.30
CA THR A 470 21.12 -26.99 0.60
C THR A 470 21.01 -28.50 0.80
N SER A 471 20.09 -28.95 1.66
CA SER A 471 19.97 -30.35 2.10
C SER A 471 18.71 -31.01 1.57
N VAL A 472 18.47 -30.89 0.27
CA VAL A 472 17.34 -31.54 -0.40
C VAL A 472 17.83 -32.82 -1.07
N THR A 473 17.38 -33.97 -0.55
CA THR A 473 17.59 -35.29 -1.16
C THR A 473 16.30 -35.75 -1.83
N SER A 474 16.37 -36.08 -3.12
CA SER A 474 15.24 -36.67 -3.85
C SER A 474 15.37 -38.19 -3.84
N ILE A 475 14.26 -38.89 -3.60
CA ILE A 475 14.19 -40.37 -3.69
C ILE A 475 14.54 -40.85 -5.11
N ALA A 476 14.22 -40.03 -6.13
CA ALA A 476 14.48 -40.33 -7.55
C ALA A 476 15.94 -40.09 -7.97
N HIS A 477 16.69 -39.23 -7.27
CA HIS A 477 18.05 -38.84 -7.63
C HIS A 477 19.02 -38.98 -6.45
N LYS A 478 19.37 -40.23 -6.11
CA LYS A 478 20.20 -40.55 -4.93
C LYS A 478 21.61 -39.95 -4.93
N ASP A 479 22.17 -39.65 -6.11
CA ASP A 479 23.53 -39.13 -6.28
C ASP A 479 23.59 -37.61 -6.54
N GLN A 480 22.44 -36.92 -6.43
CA GLN A 480 22.32 -35.48 -6.69
C GLN A 480 21.99 -34.70 -5.43
N CYS A 481 22.57 -33.50 -5.34
CA CYS A 481 22.26 -32.50 -4.34
C CYS A 481 21.52 -31.34 -5.00
N PHE A 482 20.54 -30.79 -4.29
CA PHE A 482 19.79 -29.63 -4.74
C PHE A 482 20.01 -28.44 -3.81
N VAL A 483 20.19 -27.27 -4.42
CA VAL A 483 20.20 -25.99 -3.74
C VAL A 483 18.97 -25.21 -4.19
N LEU A 484 18.19 -24.79 -3.21
CA LEU A 484 17.00 -23.96 -3.40
C LEU A 484 17.29 -22.57 -2.86
N VAL A 485 16.99 -21.54 -3.63
CA VAL A 485 17.09 -20.15 -3.19
C VAL A 485 15.72 -19.52 -3.34
N SER A 486 15.15 -19.07 -2.23
CA SER A 486 13.90 -18.32 -2.20
C SER A 486 14.19 -16.86 -1.88
N ILE A 487 13.65 -15.94 -2.69
CA ILE A 487 13.80 -14.49 -2.53
C ILE A 487 12.43 -13.83 -2.58
N ASN A 488 12.13 -12.99 -1.60
CA ASN A 488 10.97 -12.11 -1.55
C ASN A 488 11.23 -10.86 -2.41
N LEU A 489 10.61 -10.81 -3.59
CA LEU A 489 10.78 -9.71 -4.54
C LEU A 489 10.19 -8.39 -4.02
N ASP A 490 9.14 -8.43 -3.20
CA ASP A 490 8.53 -7.23 -2.62
C ASP A 490 9.49 -6.52 -1.68
N LEU A 491 10.13 -7.27 -0.77
CA LEU A 491 11.15 -6.71 0.13
C LEU A 491 12.39 -6.23 -0.64
N LEU A 492 12.83 -6.98 -1.65
CA LEU A 492 13.94 -6.55 -2.49
C LEU A 492 13.62 -5.25 -3.23
N ALA A 493 12.42 -5.13 -3.80
CA ALA A 493 11.95 -3.89 -4.45
C ALA A 493 11.87 -2.72 -3.46
N MET A 494 11.47 -2.97 -2.21
CA MET A 494 11.49 -1.91 -1.20
C MET A 494 12.88 -1.31 -1.03
N ILE A 495 13.90 -2.16 -0.96
CA ILE A 495 15.27 -1.70 -0.72
C ILE A 495 15.82 -0.99 -1.97
N VAL A 496 15.62 -1.58 -3.16
CA VAL A 496 16.10 -1.05 -4.44
C VAL A 496 15.56 0.37 -4.69
N TRP A 497 14.26 0.59 -4.52
CA TRP A 497 13.62 1.88 -4.77
C TRP A 497 13.45 2.75 -3.51
N GLY A 498 13.98 2.36 -2.36
CA GLY A 498 13.84 3.14 -1.12
C GLY A 498 12.39 3.32 -0.65
N ILE A 499 11.53 2.32 -0.89
CA ILE A 499 10.13 2.35 -0.45
C ILE A 499 10.08 2.01 1.04
N SER A 500 9.56 2.94 1.84
CA SER A 500 9.46 2.79 3.31
C SER A 500 8.31 1.90 3.76
N ASP A 501 7.27 1.75 2.93
CA ASP A 501 6.06 0.99 3.22
C ASP A 501 5.59 0.24 1.98
N TRP A 502 5.87 -1.06 1.92
CA TRP A 502 5.47 -1.93 0.82
C TRP A 502 3.97 -2.05 0.55
N ARG A 503 3.08 -1.58 1.41
CA ARG A 503 1.64 -1.59 1.08
C ARG A 503 1.40 -0.76 -0.18
N ILE A 504 2.28 0.20 -0.48
CA ILE A 504 2.26 0.96 -1.72
C ILE A 504 2.55 0.08 -2.96
N LEU A 505 3.30 -1.02 -2.85
CA LEU A 505 3.49 -1.98 -3.96
C LEU A 505 2.18 -2.66 -4.35
N TRP A 506 1.17 -2.64 -3.47
CA TRP A 506 -0.14 -3.25 -3.71
C TRP A 506 -1.24 -2.21 -3.96
N THR A 507 -0.88 -0.92 -4.07
CA THR A 507 -1.84 0.17 -4.28
C THR A 507 -2.63 0.01 -5.57
N PHE A 508 -3.85 0.55 -5.60
CA PHE A 508 -4.66 0.67 -6.81
C PHE A 508 -4.45 2.01 -7.53
N ASP A 509 -3.53 2.84 -7.04
CA ASP A 509 -3.23 4.14 -7.63
C ASP A 509 -2.48 3.95 -8.95
N ASN A 510 -3.15 4.28 -10.06
CA ASN A 510 -2.60 4.17 -11.41
C ASN A 510 -1.40 5.10 -11.67
N ARG A 511 -1.11 6.05 -10.77
CA ARG A 511 0.10 6.88 -10.82
C ARG A 511 1.33 6.10 -10.38
N PHE A 512 1.18 5.06 -9.54
CA PHE A 512 2.28 4.23 -9.04
C PHE A 512 3.13 3.56 -10.13
N PRO A 513 2.59 2.69 -11.01
CA PRO A 513 3.40 2.02 -12.02
C PRO A 513 4.05 2.99 -13.01
N LYS A 514 3.44 4.17 -13.25
CA LYS A 514 3.96 5.19 -14.20
C LYS A 514 5.28 5.84 -13.75
N LYS A 515 5.70 5.62 -12.50
CA LYS A 515 6.97 6.15 -11.96
C LYS A 515 8.16 5.25 -12.23
N PHE A 516 7.95 4.01 -12.64
CA PHE A 516 9.01 3.04 -12.84
C PHE A 516 9.27 2.92 -14.33
N LEU A 517 10.36 3.50 -14.79
CA LEU A 517 10.85 3.33 -16.15
C LEU A 517 11.85 2.17 -16.19
N PRO A 518 11.77 1.27 -17.18
CA PRO A 518 12.77 0.22 -17.34
C PRO A 518 14.18 0.82 -17.51
N GLY A 519 15.12 0.40 -16.67
CA GLY A 519 16.53 0.80 -16.73
C GLY A 519 16.94 1.95 -15.81
N GLU A 520 15.99 2.70 -15.24
CA GLU A 520 16.26 3.76 -14.26
C GLU A 520 15.87 3.31 -12.85
N ILE A 521 16.81 3.37 -11.91
CA ILE A 521 16.57 3.12 -10.49
C ILE A 521 16.68 4.45 -9.76
N GLU A 522 15.57 5.18 -9.70
CA GLU A 522 15.45 6.39 -8.89
C GLU A 522 14.69 6.10 -7.59
N PRO A 523 15.08 6.68 -6.44
CA PRO A 523 14.33 6.52 -5.20
C PRO A 523 12.87 6.97 -5.33
N PHE A 524 11.96 6.12 -4.86
CA PHE A 524 10.53 6.38 -4.90
C PHE A 524 10.13 7.54 -3.97
N LYS A 525 9.53 8.58 -4.53
CA LYS A 525 8.90 9.67 -3.75
C LYS A 525 7.46 9.30 -3.38
N SER A 526 7.18 9.21 -2.08
CA SER A 526 5.83 8.93 -1.56
C SER A 526 4.79 9.96 -2.01
N TYR A 527 3.57 9.50 -2.33
CA TYR A 527 2.41 10.35 -2.63
C TYR A 527 1.82 11.05 -1.40
N SER A 528 2.00 10.44 -0.23
CA SER A 528 1.46 10.94 1.02
C SER A 528 2.61 11.19 2.00
N LEU A 529 2.94 12.45 2.16
CA LEU A 529 3.87 12.94 3.16
C LEU A 529 3.16 13.05 4.52
N TYR A 530 3.82 12.52 5.55
CA TYR A 530 3.37 12.62 6.95
C TYR A 530 1.90 12.16 7.17
N PRO A 531 1.51 10.97 6.69
CA PRO A 531 0.13 10.50 6.81
C PRO A 531 -0.30 10.45 8.29
N PRO A 532 -1.54 10.86 8.63
CA PRO A 532 -2.03 10.82 10.00
C PRO A 532 -1.93 9.42 10.60
N CYS A 533 -1.52 9.36 11.87
CA CYS A 533 -1.38 8.12 12.62
C CYS A 533 -2.34 8.14 13.82
N TYR A 534 -3.11 7.08 13.98
CA TYR A 534 -4.09 6.94 15.05
C TYR A 534 -3.83 5.66 15.84
N VAL A 535 -3.78 5.77 17.16
CA VAL A 535 -3.45 4.66 18.06
C VAL A 535 -4.67 4.31 18.90
N HIS A 536 -5.02 3.02 18.94
CA HIS A 536 -6.09 2.49 19.77
C HIS A 536 -5.62 1.26 20.54
N ASP A 537 -5.90 1.25 21.83
CA ASP A 537 -5.72 0.06 22.66
C ASP A 537 -7.01 -0.75 22.68
N ILE A 538 -6.87 -2.07 22.70
CA ILE A 538 -7.96 -3.02 22.85
C ILE A 538 -7.60 -4.01 23.95
N SER A 539 -8.55 -4.26 24.84
CA SER A 539 -8.44 -5.33 25.84
C SER A 539 -9.65 -6.24 25.72
N PHE A 540 -9.45 -7.52 26.00
CA PHE A 540 -10.51 -8.51 26.00
C PHE A 540 -10.19 -9.64 26.98
N TRP A 541 -11.21 -10.34 27.44
CA TRP A 541 -11.10 -11.57 28.24
C TRP A 541 -11.03 -12.79 27.32
N LEU A 542 -10.20 -13.76 27.69
CA LEU A 542 -10.06 -15.03 27.00
C LEU A 542 -11.10 -16.03 27.50
N ASP A 543 -11.55 -16.89 26.59
CA ASP A 543 -12.25 -18.12 26.90
C ASP A 543 -11.20 -19.24 27.00
N GLU A 544 -10.94 -19.73 28.21
CA GLU A 544 -9.88 -20.72 28.45
C GLU A 544 -10.14 -22.06 27.77
N GLU A 545 -11.41 -22.42 27.54
CA GLU A 545 -11.76 -23.69 26.89
C GLU A 545 -11.52 -23.66 25.39
N LYS A 546 -11.73 -22.49 24.76
CA LYS A 546 -11.61 -22.33 23.30
C LYS A 546 -10.23 -21.91 22.82
N GLY A 547 -9.41 -21.38 23.72
CA GLY A 547 -8.08 -20.85 23.40
C GLY A 547 -8.14 -19.55 22.60
N PHE A 548 -6.96 -18.99 22.32
CA PHE A 548 -6.81 -17.75 21.56
C PHE A 548 -5.80 -17.94 20.43
N ASP A 549 -6.30 -17.82 19.20
CA ASP A 549 -5.46 -17.79 18.00
C ASP A 549 -5.06 -16.35 17.69
N GLU A 550 -3.83 -16.00 18.06
CA GLU A 550 -3.27 -14.68 17.78
C GLU A 550 -3.09 -14.42 16.27
N LEU A 551 -2.78 -15.45 15.49
CA LEU A 551 -2.60 -15.30 14.04
C LEU A 551 -3.94 -14.96 13.37
N GLU A 552 -5.03 -15.58 13.83
CA GLU A 552 -6.38 -15.23 13.38
C GLU A 552 -6.79 -13.83 13.86
N PHE A 553 -6.41 -13.41 15.08
CA PHE A 553 -6.60 -12.03 15.55
C PHE A 553 -6.00 -11.00 14.58
N HIS A 554 -4.77 -11.22 14.13
CA HIS A 554 -4.14 -10.36 13.13
C HIS A 554 -4.82 -10.45 11.75
N THR A 555 -5.31 -11.62 11.35
CA THR A 555 -6.02 -11.83 10.08
C THR A 555 -7.35 -11.06 10.07
N VAL A 556 -8.13 -11.15 11.14
CA VAL A 556 -9.37 -10.37 11.34
C VAL A 556 -9.07 -8.88 11.38
N ALA A 557 -8.02 -8.47 12.11
CA ALA A 557 -7.62 -7.06 12.17
C ALA A 557 -7.32 -6.51 10.77
N ARG A 558 -6.59 -7.27 9.94
CA ARG A 558 -6.28 -6.89 8.56
C ARG A 558 -7.54 -6.77 7.69
N ALA A 559 -8.45 -7.75 7.80
CA ALA A 559 -9.72 -7.75 7.08
C ALA A 559 -10.60 -6.55 7.42
N VAL A 560 -10.78 -6.23 8.71
CA VAL A 560 -11.62 -5.12 9.16
C VAL A 560 -11.00 -3.77 8.84
N SER A 561 -9.69 -3.66 8.98
CA SER A 561 -8.97 -2.41 8.78
C SER A 561 -8.64 -2.10 7.32
N GLN A 562 -8.87 -3.03 6.39
CA GLN A 562 -8.50 -2.89 4.97
C GLN A 562 -7.02 -2.48 4.82
N ASP A 563 -6.12 -3.23 5.48
CA ASP A 563 -4.67 -2.98 5.57
C ASP A 563 -4.24 -1.64 6.19
N THR A 564 -5.14 -0.88 6.83
CA THR A 564 -4.76 0.39 7.48
C THR A 564 -3.96 0.21 8.77
N ILE A 565 -3.98 -0.97 9.41
CA ILE A 565 -3.15 -1.22 10.59
C ILE A 565 -1.72 -1.55 10.16
N ILE A 566 -0.74 -0.78 10.64
CA ILE A 566 0.70 -0.99 10.37
C ILE A 566 1.41 -1.80 11.44
N SER A 567 0.85 -1.86 12.64
CA SER A 567 1.47 -2.54 13.77
C SER A 567 0.41 -2.88 14.81
N ILE A 568 0.53 -4.10 15.34
CA ILE A 568 -0.16 -4.54 16.54
C ILE A 568 0.90 -4.92 17.56
N LYS A 569 0.87 -4.31 18.74
CA LYS A 569 1.83 -4.55 19.82
C LYS A 569 1.13 -5.10 21.04
N PHE A 570 1.57 -6.25 21.52
CA PHE A 570 1.14 -6.77 22.81
C PHE A 570 1.61 -5.85 23.94
N LEU A 571 0.69 -5.38 24.78
CA LEU A 571 0.99 -4.50 25.90
C LEU A 571 1.08 -5.25 27.23
N GLY A 572 0.27 -6.31 27.40
CA GLY A 572 0.31 -7.08 28.63
C GLY A 572 -0.82 -8.08 28.80
N ARG A 573 -0.60 -8.98 29.76
CA ARG A 573 -1.53 -9.98 30.25
C ARG A 573 -1.90 -9.65 31.68
N PHE A 574 -3.19 -9.65 31.98
CA PHE A 574 -3.74 -9.51 33.32
C PHE A 574 -4.51 -10.78 33.68
N GLN A 575 -4.36 -11.27 34.90
CA GLN A 575 -5.15 -12.39 35.41
C GLN A 575 -5.98 -11.89 36.59
N HIS A 576 -7.30 -12.06 36.53
CA HIS A 576 -8.18 -11.57 37.59
C HIS A 576 -8.03 -12.43 38.85
N PRO A 577 -7.77 -11.84 40.04
CA PRO A 577 -7.34 -12.60 41.22
C PRO A 577 -8.43 -13.51 41.82
N LYS A 578 -9.71 -13.30 41.49
CA LYS A 578 -10.83 -14.08 42.05
C LYS A 578 -11.45 -15.06 41.05
N THR A 579 -11.53 -14.65 39.79
CA THR A 579 -12.19 -15.45 38.74
C THR A 579 -11.18 -16.20 37.89
N GLU A 580 -9.89 -15.95 38.11
CA GLU A 580 -8.74 -16.48 37.36
C GLU A 580 -8.74 -16.17 35.86
N GLN A 581 -9.79 -15.52 35.35
CA GLN A 581 -9.92 -15.10 33.95
C GLN A 581 -8.72 -14.27 33.50
N VAL A 582 -8.24 -14.59 32.30
CA VAL A 582 -7.12 -13.92 31.66
C VAL A 582 -7.64 -12.84 30.71
N SER A 583 -7.06 -11.65 30.79
CA SER A 583 -7.26 -10.57 29.85
C SER A 583 -5.95 -10.24 29.13
N LEU A 584 -6.03 -10.04 27.82
CA LEU A 584 -4.92 -9.54 27.01
C LEU A 584 -5.19 -8.10 26.58
N CYS A 585 -4.13 -7.32 26.42
CA CYS A 585 -4.18 -5.95 25.92
C CYS A 585 -3.22 -5.76 24.75
N TYR A 586 -3.72 -5.20 23.66
CA TYR A 586 -2.97 -4.91 22.44
C TYR A 586 -3.14 -3.45 22.03
N ARG A 587 -2.08 -2.87 21.46
CA ARG A 587 -2.08 -1.54 20.84
C ARG A 587 -2.04 -1.67 19.33
N LEU A 588 -3.04 -1.09 18.68
CA LEU A 588 -3.17 -1.05 17.23
C LEU A 588 -2.82 0.35 16.73
N THR A 589 -1.95 0.41 15.72
CA THR A 589 -1.55 1.66 15.06
C THR A 589 -2.10 1.69 13.63
N TYR A 590 -2.95 2.68 13.33
CA TYR A 590 -3.61 2.88 12.05
C TYR A 590 -2.96 4.00 11.26
N GLN A 591 -2.58 3.74 10.01
CA GLN A 591 -1.99 4.68 9.07
C GLN A 591 -2.07 4.12 7.64
N THR A 592 -2.25 4.96 6.63
CA THR A 592 -2.30 4.58 5.19
C THR A 592 -1.21 5.29 4.39
N CYS A 593 -0.73 4.66 3.32
CA CYS A 593 0.29 5.23 2.43
C CYS A 593 -0.29 5.96 1.20
N ASP A 594 -1.55 5.74 0.86
CA ASP A 594 -2.20 6.18 -0.39
C ASP A 594 -3.63 6.71 -0.22
N LYS A 595 -4.17 6.66 1.00
CA LYS A 595 -5.55 7.09 1.34
C LYS A 595 -5.57 8.17 2.42
N ALA A 596 -6.57 9.04 2.38
CA ALA A 596 -6.81 10.08 3.38
C ALA A 596 -7.51 9.54 4.64
N LEU A 597 -6.76 8.95 5.57
CA LEU A 597 -7.34 8.34 6.77
C LEU A 597 -7.82 9.38 7.79
N THR A 598 -9.08 9.26 8.21
CA THR A 598 -9.68 10.13 9.23
C THR A 598 -9.84 9.40 10.57
N ARG A 599 -9.87 10.19 11.67
CA ARG A 599 -10.15 9.67 13.01
C ARG A 599 -11.50 8.94 13.12
N GLN A 600 -12.52 9.42 12.39
CA GLN A 600 -13.85 8.81 12.41
C GLN A 600 -13.86 7.43 11.73
N GLN A 601 -13.16 7.28 10.60
CA GLN A 601 -13.00 5.99 9.94
C GLN A 601 -12.28 4.99 10.85
N VAL A 602 -11.18 5.39 11.50
CA VAL A 602 -10.48 4.52 12.44
C VAL A 602 -11.36 4.11 13.62
N ALA A 603 -12.14 5.04 14.19
CA ALA A 603 -13.07 4.73 15.28
C ALA A 603 -14.16 3.72 14.84
N SER A 604 -14.63 3.83 13.60
CA SER A 604 -15.56 2.88 12.99
C SER A 604 -14.92 1.49 12.83
N MET A 605 -13.73 1.44 12.23
CA MET A 605 -12.94 0.21 12.06
C MET A 605 -12.66 -0.47 13.41
N GLN A 606 -12.27 0.28 14.42
CA GLN A 606 -12.01 -0.24 15.78
C GLN A 606 -13.29 -0.79 16.42
N SER A 607 -14.44 -0.16 16.18
CA SER A 607 -15.73 -0.63 16.69
C SER A 607 -16.19 -1.90 15.99
N GLN A 608 -15.99 -2.00 14.67
CA GLN A 608 -16.25 -3.23 13.92
C GLN A 608 -15.29 -4.34 14.36
N PHE A 609 -14.01 -4.02 14.57
CA PHE A 609 -13.00 -4.99 14.98
C PHE A 609 -13.41 -5.67 16.29
N ARG A 610 -13.84 -4.91 17.31
CA ARG A 610 -14.37 -5.48 18.56
C ARG A 610 -15.49 -6.51 18.35
N LYS A 611 -16.40 -6.26 17.41
CA LYS A 611 -17.51 -7.19 17.12
C LYS A 611 -17.01 -8.47 16.44
N GLU A 612 -16.16 -8.33 15.43
CA GLU A 612 -15.63 -9.47 14.68
C GLU A 612 -14.77 -10.37 15.55
N ILE A 613 -13.94 -9.79 16.40
CA ILE A 613 -13.07 -10.51 17.32
C ILE A 613 -13.89 -11.30 18.36
N GLN A 614 -15.04 -10.76 18.81
CA GLN A 614 -15.97 -11.46 19.69
C GLN A 614 -16.67 -12.63 18.98
N GLN A 615 -17.04 -12.44 17.71
CA GLN A 615 -17.75 -13.45 16.92
C GLN A 615 -16.82 -14.60 16.47
N GLN A 616 -15.63 -14.26 15.99
CA GLN A 616 -14.72 -15.20 15.33
C GLN A 616 -13.69 -15.83 16.27
N LEU A 617 -13.26 -15.11 17.32
CA LEU A 617 -12.25 -15.60 18.28
C LEU A 617 -12.84 -15.91 19.66
N HIS A 618 -14.15 -15.75 19.83
CA HIS A 618 -14.86 -16.05 21.07
C HIS A 618 -14.33 -15.32 22.31
N VAL A 619 -13.67 -14.17 22.14
CA VAL A 619 -13.20 -13.33 23.25
C VAL A 619 -14.25 -12.30 23.65
N ILE A 620 -14.14 -11.73 24.85
CA ILE A 620 -15.09 -10.72 25.35
C ILE A 620 -14.37 -9.36 25.46
N PRO A 621 -14.61 -8.41 24.53
CA PRO A 621 -14.02 -7.07 24.59
C PRO A 621 -14.36 -6.32 25.89
N ARG A 622 -13.38 -5.55 26.38
CA ARG A 622 -13.46 -4.74 27.60
C ARG A 622 -13.40 -3.24 27.31
#